data_AF-A0A5R2MXE3-F1
#
_entry.id   AF-A0A5R2MXE3-F1
#
_cell.length_a   1.000
_cell.length_b   1.000
_cell.length_c   1.000
_cell.angle_alpha   90.00
_cell.angle_beta   90.00
_cell.angle_gamma   90.00
#
_symmetry.space_group_name_H-M   'P 1'
#
loop_
_entity.id
_entity.type
_entity.pdbx_description
1 polymer ?
#
loop_
_entity_poly.entity_id
_entity_poly.type
_entity_poly.pdbx_seq_one_letter_code
_entity_poly.pdbx_strand_id
1 'polypeptide(L)'
;GIGRFIGLRTSEAVGAPHDCLEIHYAGADRLFLPVENIELLSRYGSDTAEATLDKLGGVAWQSRKAKLKRRLLDMAGQLIRIAAERQMRAAPALVPAEGLYDEFAARFPYEETD
;
A
#
# COMPACT_ATOMS: atom_id res chain seq x y z
N GLY A 1 -9.69 11.10 0.80
CA GLY A 1 -10.26 10.07 -0.09
C GLY A 1 -9.43 10.01 -1.34
N ILE A 2 -10.00 9.49 -2.42
CA ILE A 2 -9.39 9.51 -3.75
C ILE A 2 -9.84 10.78 -4.47
N GLY A 3 -8.90 11.67 -4.74
CA GLY A 3 -9.08 12.87 -5.56
C GLY A 3 -8.13 12.84 -6.76
N ARG A 4 -8.40 13.68 -7.76
CA ARG A 4 -7.54 13.85 -8.93
C ARG A 4 -6.67 15.08 -8.75
N PHE A 5 -5.35 14.89 -8.81
CA PHE A 5 -4.40 15.99 -8.85
C PHE A 5 -4.52 16.73 -10.19
N ILE A 6 -4.58 18.06 -10.13
CA ILE A 6 -4.68 18.93 -11.32
C ILE A 6 -3.39 19.70 -11.56
N GLY A 7 -2.80 20.26 -10.51
CA GLY A 7 -1.59 21.07 -10.64
C GLY A 7 -1.30 21.90 -9.40
N LEU A 8 -0.21 22.68 -9.48
CA LEU A 8 0.12 23.72 -8.51
C LEU A 8 -0.64 25.01 -8.85
N ARG A 9 -1.15 25.70 -7.84
CA ARG A 9 -1.82 26.99 -7.94
C ARG A 9 -1.33 27.91 -6.83
N THR A 10 -0.94 29.12 -7.19
CA THR A 10 -0.70 30.18 -6.21
C THR A 10 -2.04 30.83 -5.85
N SER A 11 -2.38 30.86 -4.57
CA SER A 11 -3.61 31.45 -4.05
C SER A 11 -3.27 32.53 -3.02
N GLU A 12 -3.99 33.65 -3.06
CA GLU A 12 -3.92 34.69 -2.02
C GLU A 12 -4.79 34.28 -0.83
N ALA A 13 -4.30 33.35 -0.02
CA ALA A 13 -4.94 32.99 1.24
C ALA A 13 -4.30 33.81 2.36
N VAL A 14 -5.11 34.43 3.23
CA VAL A 14 -4.60 35.12 4.44
C VAL A 14 -3.61 36.27 4.15
N GLY A 15 -3.79 36.98 3.03
CA GLY A 15 -3.04 38.20 2.71
C GLY A 15 -1.61 37.99 2.20
N ALA A 16 -1.18 36.74 1.96
CA ALA A 16 0.09 36.40 1.32
C ALA A 16 -0.14 35.35 0.21
N PRO A 17 0.70 35.33 -0.85
CA PRO A 17 0.66 34.27 -1.84
C PRO A 17 1.14 32.96 -1.22
N HIS A 18 0.29 31.94 -1.26
CA HIS A 18 0.60 30.57 -0.83
C HIS A 18 0.43 29.61 -2.00
N ASP A 19 1.42 28.75 -2.22
CA ASP A 19 1.33 27.68 -3.20
C ASP A 19 0.52 26.50 -2.65
N CYS A 20 -0.46 26.08 -3.43
CA CYS A 20 -1.37 25.00 -3.10
C CYS A 20 -1.46 24.00 -4.24
N LEU A 21 -1.62 22.73 -3.90
CA LEU A 21 -1.99 21.67 -4.81
C LEU A 21 -3.51 21.71 -5.02
N GLU A 22 -3.94 21.86 -6.26
CA GLU A 22 -5.34 21.78 -6.66
C GLU A 22 -5.74 20.31 -6.87
N ILE A 23 -6.72 19.85 -6.10
CA ILE A 23 -7.23 18.47 -6.14
C ILE A 23 -8.74 18.49 -6.37
N HIS A 24 -9.21 17.78 -7.40
CA HIS A 24 -10.63 17.65 -7.73
C HIS A 24 -11.22 16.37 -7.17
N TYR A 25 -12.42 16.48 -6.61
CA TYR A 25 -13.21 15.39 -6.06
C TYR A 25 -14.51 15.21 -6.87
N ALA A 26 -15.27 14.16 -6.58
CA ALA A 26 -16.57 13.92 -7.22
C ALA A 26 -17.52 15.09 -6.94
N GLY A 27 -18.38 15.41 -7.91
CA GLY A 27 -19.34 16.52 -7.77
C GLY A 27 -18.77 17.91 -8.03
N ALA A 28 -17.62 18.01 -8.71
CA ALA A 28 -16.91 19.27 -8.98
C ALA A 28 -16.35 19.99 -7.74
N ASP A 29 -16.32 19.29 -6.59
CA ASP A 29 -15.68 19.75 -5.37
C ASP A 29 -14.17 19.93 -5.58
N ARG A 30 -13.61 21.01 -5.03
CA ARG A 30 -12.17 21.33 -5.12
C ARG A 30 -11.57 21.48 -3.73
N LEU A 31 -10.35 20.97 -3.58
CA LEU A 31 -9.52 21.13 -2.40
C LEU A 31 -8.22 21.80 -2.82
N PHE A 32 -7.84 22.87 -2.11
CA PHE A 32 -6.53 23.49 -2.20
C PHE A 32 -5.74 23.06 -0.97
N LEU A 33 -4.75 22.19 -1.18
CA LEU A 33 -3.89 21.69 -0.11
C LEU A 33 -2.57 22.48 -0.13
N PRO A 34 -2.18 23.15 0.97
CA PRO A 34 -0.88 23.81 1.04
C PRO A 34 0.26 22.82 0.76
N VAL A 35 1.29 23.26 0.03
CA VAL A 35 2.43 22.39 -0.35
C VAL A 35 3.19 21.86 0.86
N GLU A 36 3.12 22.56 1.99
CA GLU A 36 3.69 22.17 3.27
C GLU A 36 3.02 20.92 3.86
N ASN A 37 1.86 20.53 3.33
CA ASN A 37 1.10 19.35 3.73
C ASN A 37 1.09 18.23 2.67
N ILE A 38 2.04 18.25 1.72
CA ILE A 38 2.13 17.27 0.63
C ILE A 38 2.30 15.82 1.14
N GLU A 39 2.86 15.62 2.33
CA GLU A 39 3.02 14.32 2.99
C GLU A 39 1.69 13.61 3.30
N LEU A 40 0.57 14.35 3.32
CA LEU A 40 -0.77 13.78 3.47
C LEU A 40 -1.26 13.09 2.19
N LEU A 41 -0.54 13.26 1.07
CA LEU A 41 -0.87 12.64 -0.20
C LEU A 41 -0.10 11.34 -0.39
N SER A 42 -0.77 10.41 -1.07
CA SER A 42 -0.14 9.18 -1.54
C SER A 42 -0.69 8.91 -2.94
N ARG A 43 0.18 8.51 -3.86
CA ARG A 43 -0.24 8.16 -5.21
C ARG A 43 -1.17 6.94 -5.15
N TYR A 44 -2.33 7.06 -5.79
CA TYR A 44 -3.32 6.00 -5.87
C TYR A 44 -3.21 5.26 -7.20
N GLY A 45 -3.01 3.94 -7.17
CA GLY A 45 -2.98 3.08 -8.35
C GLY A 45 -1.75 3.26 -9.26
N SER A 46 -1.80 2.65 -10.44
CA SER A 46 -0.89 2.85 -11.57
C SER A 46 -1.49 3.84 -12.58
N ASP A 47 -0.71 4.30 -13.56
CA ASP A 47 -1.14 5.34 -14.53
C ASP A 47 -2.38 4.96 -15.36
N THR A 48 -2.75 3.68 -15.39
CA THR A 48 -3.87 3.13 -16.18
C THR A 48 -5.14 2.85 -15.39
N ALA A 49 -5.13 3.05 -14.07
CA ALA A 49 -6.29 2.72 -13.24
C ALA A 49 -7.31 3.88 -13.23
N GLU A 50 -8.46 3.68 -13.88
CA GLU A 50 -9.62 4.55 -13.65
C GLU A 50 -10.12 4.38 -12.22
N ALA A 51 -9.97 5.43 -11.42
CA ALA A 51 -10.40 5.46 -10.03
C ALA A 51 -11.69 6.28 -9.88
N THR A 52 -12.69 5.71 -9.21
CA THR A 52 -13.86 6.47 -8.78
C THR A 52 -13.45 7.50 -7.73
N LEU A 53 -13.69 8.78 -8.03
CA LEU A 53 -13.39 9.88 -7.11
C LEU A 53 -14.33 9.85 -5.90
N ASP A 54 -13.80 10.18 -4.74
CA ASP A 54 -14.59 10.39 -3.52
C ASP A 54 -15.30 11.73 -3.54
N LYS A 55 -16.37 11.86 -2.76
CA LYS A 55 -16.97 13.16 -2.44
C LYS A 55 -16.23 13.82 -1.27
N LEU A 56 -15.93 15.12 -1.38
CA LEU A 56 -15.29 15.86 -0.30
C LEU A 56 -16.23 15.96 0.91
N GLY A 57 -15.70 15.73 2.12
CA GLY A 57 -16.52 15.69 3.35
C GLY A 57 -17.45 14.47 3.48
N GLY A 58 -17.44 13.54 2.53
CA GLY A 58 -18.27 12.33 2.58
C GLY A 58 -17.79 11.28 3.59
N VAL A 59 -18.72 10.46 4.09
CA VAL A 59 -18.43 9.38 5.06
C VAL A 59 -17.93 8.08 4.40
N ALA A 60 -18.04 7.97 3.07
CA ALA A 60 -17.71 6.76 2.32
C ALA A 60 -16.24 6.35 2.48
N TRP A 61 -15.32 7.33 2.44
CA TRP A 61 -13.89 7.08 2.64
C TRP A 61 -13.58 6.51 4.03
N GLN A 62 -14.12 7.13 5.08
CA GLN A 62 -13.90 6.67 6.45
C GLN A 62 -14.48 5.27 6.68
N SER A 63 -15.65 5.01 6.12
CA SER A 63 -16.29 3.67 6.17
C SER A 63 -15.45 2.61 5.47
N ARG A 64 -14.92 2.91 4.27
CA ARG A 64 -14.02 2.00 3.54
C ARG A 64 -12.72 1.75 4.31
N LYS A 65 -12.12 2.79 4.90
CA LYS A 65 -10.91 2.68 5.73
C LYS A 65 -11.15 1.79 6.96
N ALA A 66 -12.28 1.99 7.66
CA ALA A 66 -12.64 1.17 8.82
C ALA A 66 -12.84 -0.31 8.45
N LYS A 67 -13.58 -0.59 7.36
CA LYS A 67 -13.79 -1.95 6.86
C LYS A 67 -12.47 -2.63 6.48
N LEU A 68 -11.57 -1.91 5.81
CA LEU A 68 -10.26 -2.43 5.43
C LEU A 68 -9.39 -2.71 6.66
N LYS A 69 -9.36 -1.80 7.63
CA LYS A 69 -8.62 -1.99 8.89
C LYS A 69 -9.09 -3.24 9.62
N ARG A 70 -10.40 -3.49 9.68
CA ARG A 70 -10.95 -4.71 10.29
C ARG A 70 -10.45 -5.97 9.57
N ARG A 71 -10.55 -6.01 8.25
CA ARG A 71 -10.05 -7.15 7.45
C ARG A 71 -8.55 -7.40 7.64
N LEU A 72 -7.76 -6.33 7.74
CA LEU A 72 -6.32 -6.44 7.97
C LEU A 72 -6.01 -7.08 9.33
N LEU A 73 -6.74 -6.68 10.39
CA LEU A 73 -6.62 -7.29 11.71
C LEU A 73 -7.03 -8.77 11.70
N ASP A 74 -8.11 -9.11 10.99
CA ASP A 74 -8.57 -10.49 10.88
C ASP A 74 -7.52 -11.37 10.16
N MET A 75 -6.95 -10.88 9.06
CA MET A 75 -5.86 -11.57 8.34
C MET A 75 -4.60 -11.72 9.20
N ALA A 76 -4.19 -10.66 9.91
CA ALA A 76 -3.05 -10.72 10.82
C ALA A 76 -3.26 -11.78 11.91
N GLY A 77 -4.47 -11.85 12.49
CA GLY A 77 -4.82 -12.88 13.46
C GLY A 77 -4.73 -14.30 12.89
N GLN A 78 -5.16 -14.51 11.65
CA GLN A 78 -5.02 -15.80 10.97
C GLN A 78 -3.55 -16.18 10.75
N LEU A 79 -2.71 -15.25 10.31
CA LEU A 79 -1.28 -15.49 10.13
C LEU A 79 -0.58 -15.85 11.44
N ILE A 80 -0.89 -15.13 12.52
CA ILE A 80 -0.37 -15.43 13.87
C ILE A 80 -0.78 -16.83 14.29
N ARG A 81 -2.05 -17.21 14.08
CA ARG A 81 -2.53 -18.55 14.41
C ARG A 81 -1.80 -19.63 13.62
N ILE A 82 -1.65 -19.46 12.30
CA ILE A 82 -0.90 -20.40 11.46
C ILE A 82 0.55 -20.53 11.93
N ALA A 83 1.21 -19.42 12.24
CA ALA A 83 2.58 -19.42 12.74
C ALA A 83 2.70 -20.17 14.09
N ALA A 84 1.78 -19.93 15.03
CA ALA A 84 1.73 -20.63 16.30
C ALA A 84 1.49 -22.15 16.11
N GLU A 85 0.53 -22.53 15.26
CA GLU A 85 0.26 -23.93 14.94
C GLU A 85 1.48 -24.62 14.30
N ARG A 86 2.23 -23.91 13.43
CA ARG A 86 3.49 -24.42 12.86
C ARG A 86 4.57 -24.57 13.91
N GLN A 87 4.69 -23.62 14.84
CA GLN A 87 5.70 -23.65 15.90
C GLN A 87 5.46 -24.79 16.91
N MET A 88 4.20 -25.16 17.15
CA MET A 88 3.83 -26.28 18.04
C MET A 88 4.05 -27.66 17.40
N ARG A 89 4.18 -27.73 16.07
CA ARG A 89 4.38 -29.00 15.36
C ARG A 89 5.87 -29.22 15.13
N ALA A 90 6.38 -30.35 15.62
CA ALA A 90 7.70 -30.83 15.26
C ALA A 90 7.62 -31.74 14.02
N ALA A 91 8.63 -31.69 13.17
CA ALA A 91 8.89 -32.66 12.13
C ALA A 91 10.37 -33.07 12.20
N PRO A 92 10.72 -34.32 11.85
CA PRO A 92 12.12 -34.71 11.71
C PRO A 92 12.84 -33.79 10.72
N ALA A 93 14.04 -33.33 11.09
CA ALA A 93 14.90 -32.63 10.16
C ALA A 93 15.33 -33.60 9.04
N LEU A 94 15.17 -33.19 7.80
CA LEU A 94 15.67 -33.96 6.66
C LEU A 94 17.15 -33.65 6.47
N VAL A 95 18.00 -34.61 6.81
CA VAL A 95 19.45 -34.52 6.64
C VAL A 95 19.82 -35.38 5.44
N PRO A 96 20.28 -34.80 4.31
CA PRO A 96 20.76 -35.59 3.19
C PRO A 96 22.04 -36.35 3.59
N ALA A 97 22.28 -37.49 2.96
CA ALA A 97 23.57 -38.16 3.11
C ALA A 97 24.69 -37.29 2.50
N GLU A 98 25.90 -37.44 3.04
CA GLU A 98 27.08 -36.71 2.59
C GLU A 98 27.31 -36.92 1.09
N GLY A 99 27.63 -35.84 0.36
CA GLY A 99 27.93 -35.84 -1.08
C GLY A 99 26.72 -35.89 -2.04
N LEU A 100 25.55 -36.39 -1.62
CA LEU A 100 24.38 -36.51 -2.51
C LEU A 100 23.85 -35.16 -3.00
N TYR A 101 23.89 -34.14 -2.14
CA TYR A 101 23.46 -32.78 -2.52
C TYR A 101 24.41 -32.17 -3.55
N ASP A 102 25.72 -32.36 -3.37
CA ASP A 102 26.75 -31.81 -4.27
C ASP A 102 26.67 -32.46 -5.66
N GLU A 103 26.46 -33.78 -5.72
CA GLU A 103 26.23 -34.50 -6.98
C GLU A 103 24.98 -34.00 -7.72
N PHE A 104 23.93 -33.64 -6.98
CA PHE A 104 22.70 -33.10 -7.56
C PHE A 104 22.95 -31.67 -8.09
N ALA A 105 23.57 -30.81 -7.28
CA ALA A 105 23.88 -29.43 -7.63
C ALA A 105 24.82 -29.35 -8.85
N ALA A 106 25.82 -30.23 -8.95
CA ALA A 106 26.75 -30.28 -10.07
C ALA A 106 26.11 -30.58 -11.44
N ARG A 107 24.86 -31.08 -11.46
CA ARG A 107 24.10 -31.32 -12.70
C ARG A 107 23.45 -30.04 -13.23
N PHE A 108 23.43 -28.97 -12.45
CA PHE A 108 22.86 -27.68 -12.84
C PHE A 108 23.96 -26.80 -13.44
N PRO A 109 23.95 -26.52 -14.76
CA PRO A 109 25.07 -25.90 -15.46
C PRO A 109 25.04 -24.35 -15.39
N TYR A 110 24.40 -23.78 -14.38
CA TYR A 110 24.24 -22.34 -14.23
C TYR A 110 24.67 -21.91 -12.84
N GLU A 111 25.19 -20.69 -12.75
CA GLU A 111 25.44 -20.05 -11.46
C GLU A 111 24.12 -19.63 -10.82
N GLU A 112 24.00 -19.86 -9.51
CA GLU A 112 22.86 -19.41 -8.72
C GLU A 112 22.86 -17.88 -8.62
N THR A 113 21.68 -17.28 -8.68
CA THR A 113 21.50 -15.85 -8.47
C THR A 113 21.34 -15.53 -6.99
N ASP A 114 21.85 -14.36 -6.56
CA ASP A 114 21.60 -13.80 -5.23
C ASP A 114 20.12 -13.48 -4.95
#